data_AF-A0A928LD47-F1
#
_entry.id   AF-A0A928LD47-F1
#
_cell.length_a   1.000
_cell.length_b   1.000
_cell.length_c   1.000
_cell.angle_alpha   90.00
_cell.angle_beta   90.00
_cell.angle_gamma   90.00
#
_symmetry.space_group_name_H-M   'P 1'
#
loop_
_entity.id
_entity.type
_entity.pdbx_description
1 polymer ?
#
loop_
_entity_poly.entity_id
_entity_poly.type
_entity_poly.pdbx_seq_one_letter_code
_entity_poly.pdbx_strand_id
1 'polypeptide(L)' 'NERFEKVYSQGFVTVTEIWVDKETGVNYLYHTAGNTGGLTPLLDRDGKPVISPVYR' A
#
# COMPACT_ATOMS: atom_id res chain seq x y z
N ASN A 1 -5.21 -7.06 16.32
CA ASN A 1 -5.32 -5.73 15.70
C ASN A 1 -4.80 -5.86 14.28
N GLU A 2 -5.64 -5.71 13.27
CA GLU A 2 -5.20 -5.74 11.87
C GLU A 2 -4.63 -4.35 11.53
N ARG A 3 -3.32 -4.14 11.68
CA ARG A 3 -2.71 -2.81 11.47
C ARG A 3 -2.78 -2.34 10.02
N PHE A 4 -2.61 -3.25 9.08
CA PHE A 4 -2.59 -2.95 7.65
C PHE A 4 -3.90 -3.34 6.99
N GLU A 5 -4.46 -2.45 6.19
CA GLU A 5 -5.69 -2.65 5.42
C GLU A 5 -5.40 -2.57 3.93
N LYS A 6 -5.79 -3.57 3.15
CA LYS A 6 -5.72 -3.52 1.69
C LYS A 6 -6.92 -2.74 1.15
N VAL A 7 -6.66 -1.59 0.54
CA VAL A 7 -7.70 -0.69 0.00
C VAL A 7 -7.84 -0.78 -1.52
N TYR A 8 -6.88 -1.42 -2.19
CA TYR A 8 -6.91 -1.63 -3.63
C TYR A 8 -6.20 -2.94 -4.00
N SER A 9 -6.69 -3.62 -5.05
CA SER A 9 -6.10 -4.84 -5.59
C SER A 9 -6.43 -4.96 -7.07
N GLN A 10 -5.43 -5.25 -7.90
CA GLN A 10 -5.59 -5.44 -9.34
C GLN A 10 -4.70 -6.56 -9.85
N GLY A 11 -5.24 -7.39 -10.76
CA GLY A 11 -4.51 -8.46 -11.44
C GLY A 11 -4.64 -9.83 -10.76
N PHE A 12 -4.08 -10.86 -11.41
CA PHE A 12 -4.14 -12.26 -10.97
C PHE A 12 -2.75 -12.92 -10.95
N VAL A 13 -2.04 -12.94 -12.09
CA VAL A 13 -0.67 -13.50 -12.20
C VAL A 13 0.39 -12.48 -11.78
N THR A 14 0.16 -11.23 -12.18
CA THR A 14 0.87 -10.05 -11.69
C THR A 14 -0.16 -9.25 -10.90
N VAL A 15 0.14 -8.98 -9.63
CA VAL A 15 -0.78 -8.32 -8.71
C VAL A 15 -0.18 -7.01 -8.24
N THR A 16 -1.00 -5.96 -8.27
CA THR A 16 -0.69 -4.65 -7.69
C THR A 16 -1.72 -4.34 -6.62
N GLU A 17 -1.27 -3.93 -5.44
CA GLU A 17 -2.14 -3.63 -4.30
C GLU A 17 -1.73 -2.30 -3.65
N ILE A 18 -2.69 -1.66 -2.95
CA ILE A 18 -2.40 -0.54 -2.05
C ILE A 18 -2.80 -0.96 -0.64
N TRP A 19 -1.86 -0.79 0.29
CA TRP A 19 -2.04 -1.09 1.70
C TRP A 19 -1.93 0.19 2.54
N VAL A 20 -2.82 0.37 3.51
CA VAL A 20 -2.82 1.49 4.45
C VAL A 20 -2.40 0.99 5.83
N ASP A 21 -1.37 1.61 6.42
CA ASP A 21 -1.07 1.45 7.83
C ASP A 21 -2.05 2.29 8.67
N LYS A 22 -2.98 1.64 9.36
CA LYS A 22 -4.02 2.33 10.14
C LYS A 22 -3.49 3.05 11.38
N GLU A 23 -2.24 2.84 11.79
CA GLU A 23 -1.64 3.59 12.90
C GLU A 23 -1.04 4.92 12.43
N THR A 24 -0.43 4.94 11.24
CA THR A 24 0.33 6.10 10.73
C THR A 24 -0.37 6.82 9.58
N GLY A 25 -1.33 6.17 8.91
CA GLY A 25 -1.96 6.62 7.68
C GLY A 25 -1.12 6.39 6.43
N VAL A 26 0.13 5.91 6.54
CA VAL A 26 1.02 5.73 5.37
C VAL A 26 0.44 4.69 4.41
N ASN A 27 0.40 5.04 3.12
CA ASN A 27 -0.01 4.16 2.04
C ASN A 27 1.22 3.50 1.41
N TYR A 28 1.12 2.22 1.08
CA TYR A 28 2.17 1.43 0.45
C TYR A 28 1.69 0.85 -0.87
N LEU A 29 2.54 0.90 -1.88
CA LEU A 29 2.38 0.17 -3.13
C LEU A 29 3.05 -1.20 -2.97
N TYR A 30 2.26 -2.25 -3.13
CA TYR A 30 2.75 -3.62 -3.26
C TYR A 30 2.62 -4.07 -4.71
N HIS A 31 3.68 -4.67 -5.25
CA HIS A 31 3.65 -5.26 -6.58
C HIS A 31 4.36 -6.61 -6.57
N THR A 32 3.73 -7.61 -7.15
CA THR A 32 4.27 -8.96 -7.28
C THR A 32 3.99 -9.54 -8.66
N ALA A 33 4.95 -10.31 -9.17
CA ALA A 33 4.82 -11.09 -10.40
C ALA A 33 5.39 -12.48 -10.16
N GLY A 34 4.55 -13.51 -10.23
CA GLY A 34 4.95 -14.86 -9.85
C GLY A 34 5.36 -14.95 -8.37
N ASN A 35 6.60 -15.38 -8.10
CA ASN A 35 7.09 -15.63 -6.74
C ASN A 35 7.94 -14.49 -6.16
N THR A 36 8.01 -13.34 -6.83
CA THR A 36 8.78 -12.19 -6.38
C THR A 36 7.92 -10.94 -6.31
N GLY A 37 8.20 -10.08 -5.35
CA GLY A 37 7.49 -8.82 -5.19
C GLY A 37 8.21 -7.87 -4.26
N GLY A 38 7.70 -6.65 -4.19
CA GLY A 38 8.25 -5.58 -3.37
C GLY A 38 7.15 -4.71 -2.79
N LEU A 39 7.49 -4.07 -1.66
CA LEU A 39 6.65 -3.09 -0.98
C LEU A 39 7.44 -1.80 -0.86
N THR A 40 6.83 -0.69 -1.24
CA THR A 40 7.41 0.66 -1.13
C THR A 40 6.34 1.63 -0.64
N PRO A 41 6.69 2.73 0.05
CA PRO A 41 5.74 3.82 0.25
C PRO A 41 5.18 4.28 -1.10
N LEU A 42 3.87 4.52 -1.16
CA LEU A 42 3.23 5.18 -2.29
C LEU A 42 3.56 6.67 -2.18
N LEU A 43 4.23 7.22 -3.17
CA LEU A 43 4.69 8.61 -3.13
C LEU A 43 3.74 9.54 -3.89
N ASP A 44 3.58 10.75 -3.38
CA ASP A 44 2.92 11.85 -4.07
C ASP A 44 3.87 12.54 -5.08
N ARG A 45 3.39 13.63 -5.67
CA ARG A 45 4.12 14.39 -6.69
C ARG A 45 5.41 15.06 -6.17
N ASP A 46 5.55 15.23 -4.87
CA ASP A 46 6.72 15.85 -4.22
C ASP A 46 7.68 14.80 -3.67
N GLY A 47 7.41 13.51 -3.90
CA GLY A 47 8.21 12.41 -3.40
C GLY A 47 7.98 12.10 -1.92
N LYS A 48 6.89 12.58 -1.33
CA LYS A 48 6.53 12.27 0.06
C LYS A 48 5.53 11.11 0.12
N PRO A 49 5.51 10.31 1.21
CA PRO A 49 4.50 9.27 1.37
C PRO A 49 3.08 9.84 1.38
N VAL A 50 2.18 9.18 0.66
CA VAL A 50 0.74 9.46 0.70
C VAL A 50 0.18 9.03 2.07
N ILE A 51 -0.50 9.96 2.76
CA ILE A 51 -1.07 9.74 4.10
C ILE A 51 -2.60 9.80 4.03
N SER A 52 -3.27 8.72 4.44
CA SER A 52 -4.72 8.65 4.63
C SER A 52 -5.10 9.13 6.03
N PRO A 53 -6.31 9.69 6.22
CA PRO A 53 -6.82 10.02 7.55
C PRO A 53 -6.84 8.79 8.46
N VAL A 54 -6.36 8.96 9.69
CA VAL A 54 -6.44 7.95 10.75
C VAL A 54 -7.58 8.33 11.69
N TYR A 55 -8.61 7.50 11.76
CA TYR A 55 -9.69 7.66 12.74
C TYR A 55 -9.37 6.78 13.96
N ARG A 56 -9.32 7.41 15.14
CA ARG A 56 -9.13 6.73 16.44
C ARG A 56 -10.45 6.42 17.10
#